data_AF-A0A8H6IRY8-F1
#
_entry.id   AF-A0A8H6IRY8-F1
#
_cell.length_a   1.000
_cell.length_b   1.000
_cell.length_c   1.000
_cell.angle_alpha   90.00
_cell.angle_beta   90.00
_cell.angle_gamma   90.00
#
_symmetry.space_group_name_H-M   'P 1'
#
loop_
_entity.id
_entity.type
_entity.pdbx_description
1 polymer ?
#
loop_
_entity_poly.entity_id
_entity_poly.type
_entity_poly.pdbx_seq_one_letter_code
_entity_poly.pdbx_strand_id
1 'polypeptide(L)'
;MDLITHTKLSARYSSCKVNSNEPNTWDPTVFSSSRFLDDIEEFCKILDVPFSAPATQAVLGAYNSHFSNAPVGWRVTSKDPALNYRFFSGKITDVIEIAIQSGFIERSFLSDLAQAWSMLFNGQVQQWCDFDASKGLVKTWLFLGQTRAMEDVLDIDFVPSSIRRHLAAFRAHALTKVRTVAVDWSSGTVNIYWRVPGPLSKSQADGLLGLAGCELLDDSEVREIGRLSSAKDGSFAFALTISVESGEIERAAVYATKLPREHLPSVDTRLETFLSYAPDYDPEEWITIGWGFGKGGRRYMKAEKSYCGKFMAKVKAMMTQDPNI
;
A
#
# COMPACT_ATOMS: atom_id res chain seq x y z
N MET A 1 -30.81 5.45 13.94
CA MET A 1 -29.47 5.71 13.37
C MET A 1 -29.39 4.98 12.03
N ASP A 2 -30.38 5.11 11.16
CA ASP A 2 -30.72 6.23 10.27
C ASP A 2 -30.07 6.04 8.90
N LEU A 3 -30.82 5.36 8.02
CA LEU A 3 -30.61 5.16 6.58
C LEU A 3 -30.50 6.47 5.76
N ILE A 4 -30.45 7.64 6.41
CA ILE A 4 -30.60 8.97 5.78
C ILE A 4 -29.25 9.52 5.27
N THR A 5 -28.11 8.97 5.70
CA THR A 5 -26.78 9.40 5.23
C THR A 5 -26.36 8.81 3.89
N HIS A 6 -26.84 7.60 3.54
CA HIS A 6 -26.41 6.92 2.31
C HIS A 6 -26.86 7.65 1.02
N THR A 7 -28.02 8.30 1.04
CA THR A 7 -28.57 9.01 -0.13
C THR A 7 -27.90 10.37 -0.36
N LYS A 8 -27.30 11.00 0.65
CA LYS A 8 -26.74 12.37 0.53
C LYS A 8 -25.38 12.43 -0.16
N LEU A 9 -24.54 11.41 -0.04
CA LEU A 9 -23.25 11.34 -0.74
C LEU A 9 -23.43 11.08 -2.24
N SER A 10 -24.37 10.20 -2.62
CA SER A 10 -24.76 10.00 -4.03
C SER A 10 -25.43 11.24 -4.62
N ALA A 11 -26.30 11.93 -3.87
CA ALA A 11 -27.05 13.09 -4.38
C ALA A 11 -26.23 14.39 -4.51
N ARG A 12 -25.11 14.55 -3.78
CA ARG A 12 -24.27 15.76 -3.90
C ARG A 12 -23.52 15.85 -5.24
N TYR A 13 -23.10 14.74 -5.83
CA TYR A 13 -22.51 14.76 -7.19
C TYR A 13 -23.55 14.92 -8.30
N SER A 14 -24.85 14.78 -8.01
CA SER A 14 -25.93 15.08 -8.95
C SER A 14 -26.47 16.52 -8.84
N SER A 15 -25.96 17.36 -7.93
CA SER A 15 -26.55 18.69 -7.65
C SER A 15 -25.64 19.89 -7.89
N CYS A 16 -24.47 19.72 -8.52
CA CYS A 16 -23.91 20.82 -9.30
C CYS A 16 -24.91 21.16 -10.41
N LYS A 17 -25.65 22.27 -10.24
CA LYS A 17 -26.43 22.89 -11.33
C LYS A 17 -25.46 23.34 -12.41
N VAL A 18 -25.10 22.42 -13.30
CA VAL A 18 -24.41 22.70 -14.55
C VAL A 18 -25.40 23.46 -15.42
N ASN A 19 -25.00 24.65 -15.89
CA ASN A 19 -25.72 25.35 -16.95
C ASN A 19 -25.95 24.38 -18.11
N SER A 20 -27.22 24.19 -18.48
CA SER A 20 -27.72 23.08 -19.29
C SER A 20 -27.32 23.09 -20.79
N ASN A 21 -26.22 23.75 -21.16
CA ASN A 21 -25.82 23.95 -22.55
C ASN A 21 -24.39 23.48 -22.90
N GLU A 22 -23.67 22.81 -22.01
CA GLU A 22 -22.41 22.13 -22.37
C GLU A 22 -22.55 20.61 -22.22
N PRO A 23 -22.08 19.81 -23.20
CA PRO A 23 -22.03 18.37 -23.05
C PRO A 23 -21.16 18.02 -21.84
N ASN A 24 -21.76 17.37 -20.85
CA ASN A 24 -21.12 16.96 -19.61
C ASN A 24 -20.09 15.85 -19.93
N THR A 25 -18.88 16.26 -20.30
CA THR A 25 -17.74 15.41 -20.73
C THR A 25 -16.90 14.93 -19.54
N TRP A 26 -17.46 14.95 -18.33
CA TRP A 26 -16.76 14.57 -17.12
C TRP A 26 -16.61 13.04 -17.02
N ASP A 27 -15.39 12.54 -17.20
CA ASP A 27 -15.03 11.15 -16.91
C ASP A 27 -14.57 11.04 -15.43
N PRO A 28 -15.37 10.44 -14.53
CA PRO A 28 -15.02 10.31 -13.12
C PRO A 28 -13.79 9.41 -12.90
N THR A 29 -13.46 8.54 -13.87
CA THR A 29 -12.28 7.65 -13.79
C THR A 29 -10.96 8.41 -13.95
N VAL A 30 -11.00 9.64 -14.47
CA VAL A 30 -9.83 10.52 -14.60
C VAL A 30 -9.62 11.30 -13.30
N PHE A 31 -8.39 11.36 -12.83
CA PHE A 31 -8.04 12.09 -11.62
C PHE A 31 -8.27 13.61 -11.78
N SER A 32 -8.82 14.24 -10.76
CA SER A 32 -8.98 15.69 -10.65
C SER A 32 -8.51 16.15 -9.28
N SER A 33 -7.52 17.04 -9.23
CA SER A 33 -6.94 17.52 -7.97
C SER A 33 -7.95 18.25 -7.09
N SER A 34 -8.87 19.03 -7.69
CA SER A 34 -9.91 19.74 -6.93
C SER A 34 -10.90 18.77 -6.29
N ARG A 35 -11.41 17.82 -7.08
CA ARG A 35 -12.30 16.77 -6.58
C ARG A 35 -11.62 15.95 -5.48
N PHE A 36 -10.36 15.57 -5.69
CA PHE A 36 -9.62 14.80 -4.71
C PHE A 36 -9.45 15.54 -3.38
N LEU A 37 -9.24 16.86 -3.40
CA LEU A 37 -9.17 17.69 -2.19
C LEU A 37 -10.52 17.73 -1.43
N ASP A 38 -11.62 17.89 -2.16
CA ASP A 38 -12.96 17.86 -1.54
C ASP A 38 -13.27 16.48 -0.94
N ASP A 39 -12.96 15.41 -1.69
CA ASP A 39 -13.20 14.02 -1.30
C ASP A 39 -12.37 13.63 -0.07
N ILE A 40 -11.06 13.96 -0.06
CA ILE A 40 -10.18 13.59 1.05
C ILE A 40 -10.52 14.38 2.32
N GLU A 41 -10.91 15.65 2.21
CA GLU A 41 -11.34 16.45 3.36
C GLU A 41 -12.61 15.86 3.99
N GLU A 42 -13.63 15.59 3.18
CA GLU A 42 -14.88 15.01 3.67
C GLU A 42 -14.66 13.60 4.23
N PHE A 43 -13.82 12.81 3.57
CA PHE A 43 -13.56 11.45 4.02
C PHE A 43 -12.75 11.42 5.32
N CYS A 44 -11.82 12.36 5.52
CA CYS A 44 -11.15 12.54 6.81
C CYS A 44 -12.14 12.86 7.93
N LYS A 45 -13.17 13.69 7.68
CA LYS A 45 -14.25 13.98 8.66
C LYS A 45 -15.07 12.73 8.98
N ILE A 46 -15.41 11.92 7.98
CA ILE A 46 -16.15 10.66 8.18
C ILE A 46 -15.37 9.67 9.04
N LEU A 47 -14.05 9.58 8.83
CA LEU A 47 -13.17 8.67 9.56
C LEU A 47 -12.67 9.23 10.90
N ASP A 48 -13.05 10.46 11.24
CA ASP A 48 -12.55 11.23 12.38
C ASP A 48 -11.01 11.19 12.48
N VAL A 49 -10.34 11.58 11.38
CA VAL A 49 -8.87 11.66 11.30
C VAL A 49 -8.39 13.07 10.95
N PRO A 50 -7.15 13.41 11.33
CA PRO A 50 -6.54 14.68 10.94
C PRO A 50 -6.44 14.85 9.42
N PHE A 51 -6.69 16.08 8.96
CA PHE A 51 -6.49 16.52 7.59
C PHE A 51 -5.73 17.84 7.57
N SER A 52 -4.80 17.99 6.62
CA SER A 52 -4.08 19.23 6.35
C SER A 52 -4.20 19.57 4.87
N ALA A 53 -5.06 20.53 4.55
CA ALA A 53 -5.18 21.04 3.19
C ALA A 53 -3.84 21.56 2.64
N PRO A 54 -3.03 22.35 3.39
CA PRO A 54 -1.73 22.80 2.89
C PRO A 54 -0.76 21.65 2.58
N ALA A 55 -0.69 20.63 3.45
CA ALA A 55 0.20 19.48 3.22
C ALA A 55 -0.24 18.65 2.00
N THR A 56 -1.55 18.40 1.90
CA THR A 56 -2.12 17.65 0.77
C THR A 56 -1.95 18.42 -0.55
N GLN A 57 -2.19 19.74 -0.56
CA GLN A 57 -1.95 20.59 -1.73
C GLN A 57 -0.49 20.61 -2.15
N ALA A 58 0.46 20.67 -1.21
CA ALA A 58 1.88 20.59 -1.51
C ALA A 58 2.23 19.27 -2.21
N VAL A 59 1.73 18.14 -1.70
CA VAL A 59 1.90 16.82 -2.33
C VAL A 59 1.31 16.79 -3.74
N LEU A 60 0.07 17.27 -3.91
CA LEU A 60 -0.58 17.29 -5.22
C LEU A 60 0.17 18.19 -6.21
N GLY A 61 0.73 19.32 -5.76
CA GLY A 61 1.55 20.20 -6.58
C GLY A 61 2.83 19.51 -7.05
N ALA A 62 3.57 18.88 -6.13
CA ALA A 62 4.84 18.20 -6.42
C ALA A 62 4.67 16.97 -7.32
N TYR A 63 3.58 16.21 -7.15
CA TYR A 63 3.34 14.95 -7.85
C TYR A 63 2.16 15.00 -8.82
N ASN A 64 1.78 16.19 -9.30
CA ASN A 64 0.59 16.38 -10.14
C ASN A 64 0.55 15.41 -11.33
N SER A 65 1.68 15.31 -12.07
CA SER A 65 1.76 14.41 -13.22
C SER A 65 1.58 12.94 -12.85
N HIS A 66 1.98 12.52 -11.65
CA HIS A 66 1.85 11.14 -11.21
C HIS A 66 0.39 10.83 -10.87
N PHE A 67 -0.27 11.70 -10.10
CA PHE A 67 -1.69 11.56 -9.80
C PHE A 67 -2.57 11.58 -11.06
N SER A 68 -2.27 12.45 -12.03
CA SER A 68 -3.04 12.52 -13.28
C SER A 68 -2.90 11.28 -14.18
N ASN A 69 -1.81 10.52 -14.07
CA ASN A 69 -1.49 9.44 -15.01
C ASN A 69 -1.47 8.03 -14.40
N ALA A 70 -1.55 7.91 -13.08
CA ALA A 70 -1.52 6.64 -12.36
C ALA A 70 -2.87 6.32 -11.70
N PRO A 71 -3.14 5.04 -11.37
CA PRO A 71 -4.17 4.72 -10.40
C PRO A 71 -3.89 5.42 -9.09
N VAL A 72 -4.96 5.84 -8.42
CA VAL A 72 -4.94 6.41 -7.09
C VAL A 72 -5.76 5.51 -6.18
N GLY A 73 -5.32 5.33 -4.95
CA GLY A 73 -6.02 4.54 -3.96
C GLY A 73 -5.85 5.08 -2.56
N TRP A 74 -6.77 4.66 -1.69
CA TRP A 74 -6.81 4.98 -0.28
C TRP A 74 -6.25 3.83 0.56
N ARG A 75 -5.75 4.15 1.75
CA ARG A 75 -5.38 3.15 2.75
C ARG A 75 -5.67 3.67 4.16
N VAL A 76 -6.20 2.80 5.00
CA VAL A 76 -6.34 3.04 6.44
C VAL A 76 -5.86 1.83 7.22
N THR A 77 -5.72 2.00 8.53
CA THR A 77 -5.53 0.87 9.44
C THR A 77 -6.57 0.90 10.55
N SER A 78 -6.75 -0.24 11.22
CA SER A 78 -7.64 -0.39 12.36
C SER A 78 -7.10 0.27 13.65
N LYS A 79 -5.87 0.80 13.65
CA LYS A 79 -5.22 1.36 14.86
C LYS A 79 -4.75 2.80 14.71
N ASP A 80 -4.12 3.12 13.60
CA ASP A 80 -3.56 4.46 13.35
C ASP A 80 -4.65 5.39 12.81
N PRO A 81 -4.94 6.52 13.49
CA PRO A 81 -5.93 7.50 13.05
C PRO A 81 -5.41 8.35 11.88
N ALA A 82 -5.06 7.70 10.78
CA ALA A 82 -4.61 8.33 9.54
C ALA A 82 -5.43 7.82 8.35
N LEU A 83 -5.72 8.73 7.42
CA LEU A 83 -6.10 8.39 6.05
C LEU A 83 -4.88 8.56 5.16
N ASN A 84 -4.49 7.49 4.50
CA ASN A 84 -3.41 7.51 3.53
C ASN A 84 -3.93 7.44 2.10
N TYR A 85 -3.16 7.99 1.18
CA TYR A 85 -3.42 7.92 -0.25
C TYR A 85 -2.12 7.66 -1.02
N ARG A 86 -2.23 7.02 -2.18
CA ARG A 86 -1.09 6.63 -3.01
C ARG A 86 -1.43 6.76 -4.49
N PHE A 87 -0.44 7.10 -5.30
CA PHE A 87 -0.46 6.84 -6.74
C PHE A 87 0.36 5.59 -7.09
N PHE A 88 -0.04 4.82 -8.10
CA PHE A 88 0.63 3.59 -8.53
C PHE A 88 1.24 3.77 -9.94
N SER A 89 2.37 4.47 -10.02
CA SER A 89 2.99 4.82 -11.29
C SER A 89 3.57 3.61 -12.02
N GLY A 90 3.10 3.34 -13.24
CA GLY A 90 3.77 2.41 -14.15
C GLY A 90 4.97 3.04 -14.89
N LYS A 91 5.18 4.36 -14.74
CA LYS A 91 6.30 5.08 -15.36
C LYS A 91 7.49 5.10 -14.41
N ILE A 92 8.66 4.76 -14.94
CA ILE A 92 9.94 4.90 -14.23
C ILE A 92 10.26 6.40 -14.13
N THR A 93 10.25 6.91 -12.90
CA THR A 93 10.59 8.29 -12.55
C THR A 93 11.22 8.30 -11.17
N ASP A 94 12.14 9.21 -10.93
CA ASP A 94 12.77 9.37 -9.61
C ASP A 94 11.86 10.18 -8.67
N VAL A 95 10.94 9.50 -7.97
CA VAL A 95 10.01 10.14 -7.03
C VAL A 95 10.70 10.51 -5.72
N ILE A 96 11.86 9.93 -5.44
CA ILE A 96 12.72 10.23 -4.28
C ILE A 96 13.38 11.59 -4.49
N GLU A 97 13.95 11.85 -5.66
CA GLU A 97 14.53 13.15 -5.99
C GLU A 97 13.46 14.26 -5.97
N ILE A 98 12.25 14.00 -6.47
CA ILE A 98 11.12 14.93 -6.35
C ILE A 98 10.82 15.22 -4.86
N ALA A 99 10.83 14.20 -3.99
CA ALA A 99 10.56 14.36 -2.57
C ALA A 99 11.63 15.24 -1.89
N ILE A 100 12.90 15.05 -2.24
CA ILE A 100 14.04 15.84 -1.73
C ILE A 100 13.91 17.30 -2.19
N GLN A 101 13.69 17.52 -3.48
CA GLN A 101 13.56 18.86 -4.06
C GLN A 101 12.35 19.62 -3.53
N SER A 102 11.27 18.90 -3.19
CA SER A 102 10.06 19.47 -2.60
C SER A 102 10.14 19.63 -1.08
N GLY A 103 11.26 19.23 -0.45
CA GLY A 103 11.46 19.32 0.99
C GLY A 103 10.60 18.37 1.82
N PHE A 104 10.04 17.30 1.22
CA PHE A 104 9.27 16.29 1.95
C PHE A 104 10.17 15.33 2.74
N ILE A 105 11.39 15.10 2.27
CA ILE A 105 12.42 14.32 2.95
C ILE A 105 13.78 14.98 2.76
N GLU A 106 14.72 14.66 3.63
CA GLU A 106 16.11 15.06 3.51
C GLU A 106 16.97 13.95 2.89
N ARG A 107 18.11 14.32 2.32
CA ARG A 107 19.13 13.34 1.93
C ARG A 107 19.69 12.69 3.19
N SER A 108 19.65 11.37 3.21
CA SER A 108 20.10 10.53 4.32
C SER A 108 20.52 9.17 3.80
N PHE A 109 21.09 8.34 4.66
CA PHE A 109 21.35 6.93 4.33
C PHE A 109 20.10 6.21 3.81
N LEU A 110 18.92 6.54 4.35
CA LEU A 110 17.66 5.91 3.96
C LEU A 110 17.24 6.30 2.53
N SER A 111 17.41 7.56 2.14
CA SER A 111 17.13 8.00 0.77
C SER A 111 18.13 7.40 -0.21
N ASP A 112 19.40 7.28 0.19
CA ASP A 112 20.44 6.70 -0.64
C ASP A 112 20.23 5.19 -0.83
N LEU A 113 19.77 4.49 0.22
CA LEU A 113 19.37 3.08 0.12
C LEU A 113 18.17 2.90 -0.82
N ALA A 114 17.17 3.77 -0.72
CA ALA A 114 16.03 3.78 -1.63
C ALA A 114 16.48 4.01 -3.09
N GLN A 115 17.45 4.89 -3.32
CA GLN A 115 18.00 5.11 -4.65
C GLN A 115 18.83 3.93 -5.16
N ALA A 116 19.63 3.29 -4.30
CA ALA A 116 20.39 2.10 -4.67
C ALA A 116 19.46 0.98 -5.15
N TRP A 117 18.33 0.75 -4.44
CA TRP A 117 17.32 -0.20 -4.89
C TRP A 117 16.64 0.22 -6.19
N SER A 118 16.36 1.50 -6.38
CA SER A 118 15.76 2.03 -7.61
C SER A 118 16.64 1.81 -8.85
N MET A 119 17.95 1.77 -8.68
CA MET A 119 18.91 1.55 -9.77
C MET A 119 19.08 0.06 -10.13
N LEU A 120 18.53 -0.86 -9.34
CA LEU A 120 18.59 -2.29 -9.65
C LEU A 120 17.94 -2.61 -10.99
N PHE A 121 18.39 -3.72 -11.57
CA PHE A 121 17.82 -4.27 -12.81
C PHE A 121 17.80 -3.25 -13.95
N ASN A 122 18.89 -2.49 -14.11
CA ASN A 122 19.04 -1.44 -15.13
C ASN A 122 17.99 -0.33 -15.00
N GLY A 123 17.71 0.09 -13.76
CA GLY A 123 16.77 1.17 -13.46
C GLY A 123 15.32 0.85 -13.82
N GLN A 124 14.95 -0.43 -13.92
CA GLN A 124 13.58 -0.85 -14.26
C GLN A 124 12.64 -0.89 -13.05
N VAL A 125 13.12 -0.50 -11.87
CA VAL A 125 12.31 -0.43 -10.65
C VAL A 125 11.36 0.75 -10.72
N GLN A 126 10.06 0.48 -10.55
CA GLN A 126 9.02 1.50 -10.54
C GLN A 126 8.86 2.05 -9.13
N GLN A 127 8.72 3.37 -9.02
CA GLN A 127 8.62 4.05 -7.72
C GLN A 127 7.23 4.66 -7.52
N TRP A 128 6.65 4.42 -6.34
CA TRP A 128 5.34 4.96 -5.92
C TRP A 128 5.48 5.66 -4.57
N CYS A 129 4.60 6.60 -4.27
CA CYS A 129 4.60 7.29 -2.98
C CYS A 129 3.29 7.08 -2.21
N ASP A 130 3.41 6.91 -0.90
CA ASP A 130 2.33 6.78 0.05
C ASP A 130 2.34 8.00 0.97
N PHE A 131 1.19 8.67 1.07
CA PHE A 131 1.05 9.95 1.75
C PHE A 131 0.02 9.84 2.86
N ASP A 132 0.16 10.64 3.90
CA ASP A 132 -0.80 10.86 4.97
C ASP A 132 -1.51 12.20 4.72
N ALA A 133 -2.84 12.21 4.83
CA ALA A 133 -3.68 13.39 4.59
C ALA A 133 -3.34 14.61 5.47
N SER A 134 -2.66 14.39 6.60
CA SER A 134 -2.23 15.44 7.53
C SER A 134 -0.74 15.76 7.47
N LYS A 135 0.11 14.81 7.08
CA LYS A 135 1.59 14.93 7.18
C LYS A 135 2.32 14.98 5.85
N GLY A 136 1.70 14.58 4.74
CA GLY A 136 2.37 14.45 3.45
C GLY A 136 3.09 13.10 3.30
N LEU A 137 4.30 13.07 2.73
CA LEU A 137 4.98 11.84 2.35
C LEU A 137 5.32 10.94 3.56
N VAL A 138 4.89 9.68 3.51
CA VAL A 138 5.18 8.67 4.56
C VAL A 138 6.10 7.59 4.04
N LYS A 139 5.84 7.06 2.83
CA LYS A 139 6.61 5.95 2.27
C LYS A 139 6.89 6.13 0.79
N THR A 140 8.01 5.56 0.35
CA THR A 140 8.26 5.28 -1.06
C THR A 140 8.31 3.78 -1.28
N TRP A 141 7.55 3.30 -2.25
CA TRP A 141 7.46 1.90 -2.64
C TRP A 141 8.24 1.69 -3.93
N LEU A 142 9.01 0.62 -3.99
CA LEU A 142 9.89 0.24 -5.08
C LEU A 142 9.45 -1.13 -5.61
N PHE A 143 8.65 -1.11 -6.68
CA PHE A 143 8.18 -2.31 -7.35
C PHE A 143 9.23 -2.80 -8.34
N LEU A 144 9.68 -4.05 -8.18
CA LEU A 144 10.86 -4.58 -8.87
C LEU A 144 10.61 -5.06 -10.32
N GLY A 145 9.42 -4.73 -10.87
CA GLY A 145 8.92 -5.14 -12.18
C GLY A 145 8.40 -6.59 -12.21
N GLN A 146 9.07 -7.49 -11.49
CA GLN A 146 8.70 -8.89 -11.35
C GLN A 146 9.14 -9.40 -9.98
N THR A 147 8.85 -10.66 -9.67
CA THR A 147 9.38 -11.31 -8.47
C THR A 147 10.87 -11.64 -8.65
N ARG A 148 11.74 -11.06 -7.83
CA ARG A 148 13.21 -11.20 -7.88
C ARG A 148 13.71 -12.18 -6.84
N ALA A 149 14.90 -12.75 -7.06
CA ALA A 149 15.57 -13.50 -5.99
C ALA A 149 15.89 -12.56 -4.83
N MET A 150 15.83 -13.08 -3.60
CA MET A 150 16.14 -12.31 -2.40
C MET A 150 17.55 -11.70 -2.46
N GLU A 151 18.53 -12.49 -2.91
CA GLU A 151 19.93 -12.13 -2.99
C GLU A 151 20.16 -10.93 -3.93
N ASP A 152 19.46 -10.89 -5.07
CA ASP A 152 19.53 -9.78 -6.03
C ASP A 152 19.06 -8.43 -5.48
N VAL A 153 18.33 -8.44 -4.36
CA VAL A 153 17.72 -7.25 -3.76
C VAL A 153 18.37 -6.91 -2.43
N LEU A 154 18.65 -7.93 -1.60
CA LEU A 154 19.07 -7.75 -0.22
C LEU A 154 20.56 -8.01 0.00
N ASP A 155 21.28 -8.66 -0.91
CA ASP A 155 22.72 -8.94 -0.78
C ASP A 155 23.60 -8.04 -1.64
N ILE A 156 23.08 -6.89 -2.06
CA ILE A 156 23.86 -5.86 -2.73
C ILE A 156 24.69 -5.05 -1.72
N ASP A 157 25.84 -4.53 -2.15
CA ASP A 157 26.81 -3.85 -1.28
C ASP A 157 26.21 -2.70 -0.44
N PHE A 158 25.22 -1.98 -1.00
CA PHE A 158 24.59 -0.85 -0.34
C PHE A 158 23.60 -1.25 0.78
N VAL A 159 23.10 -2.49 0.78
CA VAL A 159 22.18 -2.94 1.83
C VAL A 159 22.98 -3.14 3.13
N PRO A 160 22.56 -2.52 4.25
CA PRO A 160 23.32 -2.56 5.49
C PRO A 160 23.41 -3.99 6.04
N SER A 161 24.51 -4.27 6.74
CA SER A 161 24.75 -5.57 7.38
C SER A 161 23.67 -5.93 8.41
N SER A 162 23.03 -4.92 9.01
CA SER A 162 21.87 -5.05 9.90
C SER A 162 20.70 -5.82 9.26
N ILE A 163 20.49 -5.65 7.95
CA ILE A 163 19.48 -6.38 7.16
C ILE A 163 20.07 -7.68 6.63
N ARG A 164 21.28 -7.65 6.04
CA ARG A 164 21.91 -8.83 5.40
C ARG A 164 22.12 -10.01 6.35
N ARG A 165 22.30 -9.76 7.65
CA ARG A 165 22.44 -10.83 8.64
C ARG A 165 21.24 -11.80 8.68
N HIS A 166 20.07 -11.40 8.18
CA HIS A 166 18.85 -12.22 8.17
C HIS A 166 18.70 -13.14 6.97
N LEU A 167 19.55 -13.03 5.94
CA LEU A 167 19.41 -13.80 4.69
C LEU A 167 19.30 -15.31 4.93
N ALA A 168 20.10 -15.85 5.87
CA ALA A 168 20.03 -17.27 6.22
C ALA A 168 18.68 -17.65 6.84
N ALA A 169 18.15 -16.82 7.74
CA ALA A 169 16.86 -17.05 8.38
C ALA A 169 15.70 -16.92 7.37
N PHE A 170 15.76 -15.96 6.46
CA PHE A 170 14.78 -15.80 5.39
C PHE A 170 14.74 -17.03 4.48
N ARG A 171 15.92 -17.55 4.07
CA ARG A 171 16.01 -18.77 3.27
C ARG A 171 15.41 -19.98 3.98
N ALA A 172 15.66 -20.13 5.28
CA ALA A 172 15.10 -21.22 6.09
C ALA A 172 13.55 -21.18 6.17
N HIS A 173 12.95 -20.00 5.99
CA HIS A 173 11.50 -19.81 5.98
C HIS A 173 10.90 -19.68 4.57
N ALA A 174 11.64 -20.11 3.54
CA ALA A 174 11.24 -20.01 2.13
C ALA A 174 10.93 -18.57 1.64
N LEU A 175 11.47 -17.55 2.32
CA LEU A 175 11.44 -16.15 1.90
C LEU A 175 12.56 -15.91 0.88
N THR A 176 12.42 -16.46 -0.32
CA THR A 176 13.47 -16.42 -1.36
C THR A 176 13.13 -15.50 -2.53
N LYS A 177 11.94 -14.91 -2.52
CA LYS A 177 11.35 -14.19 -3.65
C LYS A 177 10.73 -12.86 -3.21
N VAL A 178 11.33 -11.75 -3.63
CA VAL A 178 10.92 -10.38 -3.30
C VAL A 178 10.18 -9.75 -4.47
N ARG A 179 9.01 -9.17 -4.22
CA ARG A 179 8.20 -8.46 -5.23
C ARG A 179 8.40 -6.95 -5.16
N THR A 180 8.49 -6.44 -3.94
CA THR A 180 8.47 -5.00 -3.66
C THR A 180 9.27 -4.74 -2.39
N VAL A 181 9.94 -3.59 -2.32
CA VAL A 181 10.43 -3.03 -1.05
C VAL A 181 9.79 -1.67 -0.84
N ALA A 182 9.59 -1.25 0.41
CA ALA A 182 9.09 0.08 0.70
C ALA A 182 9.88 0.70 1.85
N VAL A 183 10.22 1.97 1.71
CA VAL A 183 10.95 2.75 2.69
C VAL A 183 9.95 3.61 3.45
N ASP A 184 9.98 3.54 4.78
CA ASP A 184 9.16 4.37 5.66
C ASP A 184 10.01 5.49 6.25
N TRP A 185 9.80 6.70 5.73
CA TRP A 185 10.60 7.89 6.05
C TRP A 185 10.43 8.33 7.51
N SER A 186 9.26 8.04 8.10
CA SER A 186 8.93 8.48 9.46
C SER A 186 9.55 7.60 10.55
N SER A 187 9.75 6.32 10.26
CA SER A 187 10.21 5.34 11.26
C SER A 187 11.63 4.83 11.02
N GLY A 188 12.27 5.19 9.91
CA GLY A 188 13.59 4.64 9.58
C GLY A 188 13.56 3.13 9.32
N THR A 189 12.40 2.63 8.86
CA THR A 189 12.20 1.19 8.61
C THR A 189 12.03 0.92 7.11
N VAL A 190 12.25 -0.33 6.74
CA VAL A 190 11.94 -0.86 5.41
C VAL A 190 10.95 -2.01 5.54
N ASN A 191 9.99 -2.06 4.63
CA ASN A 191 9.12 -3.21 4.43
C ASN A 191 9.63 -4.01 3.23
N ILE A 192 9.86 -5.30 3.42
CA ILE A 192 10.22 -6.22 2.34
C ILE A 192 9.02 -7.10 2.06
N TYR A 193 8.51 -7.07 0.82
CA TYR A 193 7.33 -7.81 0.39
C TYR A 193 7.72 -9.05 -0.39
N TRP A 194 7.34 -10.19 0.14
CA TRP A 194 7.66 -11.52 -0.33
C TRP A 194 6.49 -12.15 -1.06
N ARG A 195 6.81 -12.98 -2.04
CA ARG A 195 5.89 -13.97 -2.60
C ARG A 195 6.22 -15.33 -2.00
N VAL A 196 5.35 -15.84 -1.14
CA VAL A 196 5.62 -17.05 -0.35
C VAL A 196 4.80 -18.22 -0.88
N PRO A 197 5.43 -19.38 -1.17
CA PRO A 197 4.70 -20.58 -1.56
C PRO A 197 3.65 -20.97 -0.52
N GLY A 198 2.41 -21.15 -0.95
CA GLY A 198 1.29 -21.49 -0.09
C GLY A 198 0.64 -22.83 -0.44
N PRO A 199 -0.57 -23.10 0.09
CA PRO A 199 -1.33 -22.21 0.98
C PRO A 199 -0.66 -22.00 2.34
N LEU A 200 -1.01 -20.92 3.06
CA LEU A 200 -0.48 -20.66 4.40
C LEU A 200 -0.88 -21.79 5.37
N SER A 201 0.10 -22.55 5.84
CA SER A 201 -0.07 -23.56 6.88
C SER A 201 0.25 -23.01 8.28
N LYS A 202 -0.17 -23.72 9.32
CA LYS A 202 0.11 -23.38 10.73
C LYS A 202 1.60 -23.29 11.02
N SER A 203 2.37 -24.29 10.60
CA SER A 203 3.83 -24.30 10.78
C SER A 203 4.52 -23.15 10.03
N GLN A 204 4.04 -22.79 8.84
CA GLN A 204 4.57 -21.62 8.11
C GLN A 204 4.21 -20.32 8.83
N ALA A 205 2.96 -20.15 9.27
CA ALA A 205 2.55 -18.99 10.03
C ALA A 205 3.40 -18.81 11.29
N ASP A 206 3.63 -19.89 12.04
CA ASP A 206 4.43 -19.84 13.27
C ASP A 206 5.89 -19.46 13.00
N GLY A 207 6.52 -20.03 11.96
CA GLY A 207 7.87 -19.64 11.58
C GLY A 207 7.98 -18.19 11.12
N LEU A 208 7.07 -17.76 10.23
CA LEU A 208 7.06 -16.41 9.67
C LEU A 208 6.79 -15.33 10.75
N LEU A 209 5.86 -15.58 11.65
CA LEU A 209 5.56 -14.68 12.78
C LEU A 209 6.67 -14.72 13.84
N GLY A 210 7.30 -15.88 14.02
CA GLY A 210 8.45 -16.07 14.89
C GLY A 210 9.63 -15.18 14.51
N LEU A 211 9.85 -14.89 13.21
CA LEU A 211 10.89 -13.96 12.75
C LEU A 211 10.77 -12.56 13.38
N ALA A 212 9.54 -12.10 13.63
CA ALA A 212 9.27 -10.80 14.24
C ALA A 212 9.03 -10.88 15.76
N GLY A 213 9.11 -12.08 16.36
CA GLY A 213 8.73 -12.31 17.76
C GLY A 213 7.25 -11.98 18.02
N CYS A 214 6.39 -12.20 17.03
CA CYS A 214 4.95 -12.00 17.15
C CYS A 214 4.29 -13.16 17.92
N GLU A 215 3.12 -12.88 18.47
CA GLU A 215 2.26 -13.94 19.01
C GLU A 215 1.77 -14.86 17.89
N LEU A 216 1.64 -16.15 18.21
CA LEU A 216 1.18 -17.15 17.25
C LEU A 216 -0.34 -17.05 17.04
N LEU A 217 -0.77 -17.41 15.84
CA LEU A 217 -2.18 -17.48 15.47
C LEU A 217 -2.77 -18.82 15.89
N ASP A 218 -4.05 -18.86 16.21
CA ASP A 218 -4.74 -20.14 16.34
C ASP A 218 -5.01 -20.78 14.96
N ASP A 219 -5.40 -22.06 14.95
CA ASP A 219 -5.64 -22.79 13.70
C ASP A 219 -6.80 -22.22 12.87
N SER A 220 -7.78 -21.59 13.51
CA SER A 220 -8.92 -20.99 12.83
C SER A 220 -8.52 -19.70 12.11
N GLU A 221 -7.73 -18.86 12.77
CA GLU A 221 -7.14 -17.63 12.19
C GLU A 221 -6.25 -17.98 10.99
N VAL A 222 -5.37 -18.98 11.12
CA VAL A 222 -4.50 -19.41 10.01
C VAL A 222 -5.32 -19.91 8.83
N ARG A 223 -6.36 -20.70 9.06
CA ARG A 223 -7.23 -21.20 7.97
C ARG A 223 -7.94 -20.06 7.25
N GLU A 224 -8.48 -19.08 7.99
CA GLU A 224 -9.16 -17.94 7.39
C GLU A 224 -8.21 -17.07 6.57
N ILE A 225 -7.08 -16.66 7.17
CA ILE A 225 -6.07 -15.84 6.48
C ILE A 225 -5.52 -16.60 5.27
N GLY A 226 -5.21 -17.89 5.42
CA GLY A 226 -4.71 -18.73 4.34
C GLY A 226 -5.69 -18.82 3.17
N ARG A 227 -6.99 -19.02 3.45
CA ARG A 227 -8.03 -19.05 2.42
C ARG A 227 -8.13 -17.72 1.67
N LEU A 228 -8.09 -16.60 2.39
CA LEU A 228 -8.29 -15.27 1.79
C LEU A 228 -7.05 -14.73 1.07
N SER A 229 -5.84 -15.05 1.56
CA SER A 229 -4.57 -14.55 1.01
C SER A 229 -3.99 -15.41 -0.12
N SER A 230 -4.54 -16.60 -0.35
CA SER A 230 -4.10 -17.49 -1.42
C SER A 230 -4.42 -16.89 -2.79
N ALA A 231 -3.37 -16.69 -3.59
CA ALA A 231 -3.51 -16.31 -4.97
C ALA A 231 -3.74 -17.53 -5.88
N LYS A 232 -4.01 -17.28 -7.16
CA LYS A 232 -4.31 -18.33 -8.15
C LYS A 232 -3.21 -19.36 -8.35
N ASP A 233 -1.95 -18.96 -8.19
CA ASP A 233 -0.77 -19.83 -8.27
C ASP A 233 -0.49 -20.59 -6.95
N GLY A 234 -1.39 -20.49 -5.96
CA GLY A 234 -1.25 -21.11 -4.65
C GLY A 234 -0.35 -20.37 -3.66
N SER A 235 0.30 -19.27 -4.05
CA SER A 235 1.17 -18.49 -3.17
C SER A 235 0.46 -17.28 -2.53
N PHE A 236 1.03 -16.69 -1.48
CA PHE A 236 0.47 -15.54 -0.78
C PHE A 236 1.48 -14.40 -0.64
N ALA A 237 1.00 -13.19 -0.37
CA ALA A 237 1.82 -12.02 -0.14
C ALA A 237 2.11 -11.85 1.36
N PHE A 238 3.38 -11.70 1.71
CA PHE A 238 3.86 -11.53 3.07
C PHE A 238 4.81 -10.34 3.15
N ALA A 239 4.86 -9.61 4.26
CA ALA A 239 5.82 -8.54 4.45
C ALA A 239 6.46 -8.59 5.83
N LEU A 240 7.73 -8.21 5.90
CA LEU A 240 8.44 -7.93 7.14
C LEU A 240 8.79 -6.45 7.20
N THR A 241 8.57 -5.81 8.34
CA THR A 241 9.09 -4.48 8.63
C THR A 241 10.37 -4.60 9.45
N ILE A 242 11.45 -4.00 8.97
CA ILE A 242 12.78 -4.10 9.56
C ILE A 242 13.32 -2.69 9.81
N SER A 243 13.80 -2.43 11.03
CA SER A 243 14.59 -1.21 11.31
C SER A 243 15.89 -1.25 10.52
N VAL A 244 16.17 -0.19 9.76
CA VAL A 244 17.38 -0.11 8.94
C VAL A 244 18.63 -0.02 9.81
N GLU A 245 18.53 0.71 10.92
CA GLU A 245 19.64 0.91 11.86
C GLU A 245 19.94 -0.38 12.65
N SER A 246 18.95 -0.90 13.38
CA SER A 246 19.19 -2.01 14.31
C SER A 246 19.13 -3.38 13.62
N GLY A 247 18.45 -3.46 12.47
CA GLY A 247 18.09 -4.72 11.82
C GLY A 247 17.01 -5.49 12.58
N GLU A 248 16.32 -4.89 13.55
CA GLU A 248 15.24 -5.56 14.26
C GLU A 248 14.04 -5.77 13.33
N ILE A 249 13.51 -6.98 13.27
CA ILE A 249 12.25 -7.28 12.60
C ILE A 249 11.13 -6.91 13.56
N GLU A 250 10.47 -5.78 13.31
CA GLU A 250 9.49 -5.19 14.23
C GLU A 250 8.09 -5.77 14.05
N ARG A 251 7.74 -6.08 12.80
CA ARG A 251 6.38 -6.43 12.39
C ARG A 251 6.40 -7.40 11.22
N ALA A 252 5.34 -8.19 11.13
CA ALA A 252 5.02 -9.05 10.00
C ALA A 252 3.61 -8.72 9.48
N ALA A 253 3.34 -8.98 8.20
CA ALA A 253 1.99 -8.87 7.67
C ALA A 253 1.70 -9.86 6.55
N VAL A 254 0.46 -10.39 6.51
CA VAL A 254 -0.06 -11.20 5.39
C VAL A 254 -1.09 -10.37 4.64
N TYR A 255 -1.16 -10.48 3.32
CA TYR A 255 -2.05 -9.68 2.48
C TYR A 255 -2.93 -10.53 1.58
N ALA A 256 -4.19 -10.12 1.46
CA ALA A 256 -5.16 -10.60 0.48
C ALA A 256 -5.54 -9.44 -0.43
N THR A 257 -5.31 -9.58 -1.73
CA THR A 257 -5.51 -8.53 -2.74
C THR A 257 -6.64 -8.91 -3.69
N LYS A 258 -7.36 -7.93 -4.24
CA LYS A 258 -8.52 -8.14 -5.12
C LYS A 258 -9.63 -8.95 -4.44
N LEU A 259 -9.90 -8.65 -3.16
CA LEU A 259 -11.01 -9.27 -2.47
C LEU A 259 -12.33 -8.66 -2.95
N PRO A 260 -13.28 -9.46 -3.43
CA PRO A 260 -14.63 -8.97 -3.67
C PRO A 260 -15.35 -8.80 -2.32
N ARG A 261 -16.37 -7.94 -2.29
CA ARG A 261 -17.02 -7.52 -1.04
C ARG A 261 -17.62 -8.67 -0.25
N GLU A 262 -18.21 -9.64 -0.93
CA GLU A 262 -18.82 -10.83 -0.34
C GLU A 262 -17.81 -11.80 0.32
N HIS A 263 -16.51 -11.62 0.06
CA HIS A 263 -15.45 -12.43 0.63
C HIS A 263 -14.56 -11.66 1.61
N LEU A 264 -14.93 -10.45 2.01
CA LEU A 264 -14.18 -9.72 3.02
C LEU A 264 -14.25 -10.44 4.38
N PRO A 265 -13.14 -10.46 5.14
CA PRO A 265 -13.16 -10.97 6.50
C PRO A 265 -13.99 -10.06 7.40
N SER A 266 -14.25 -10.51 8.63
CA SER A 266 -14.72 -9.60 9.68
C SER A 266 -13.66 -8.53 9.93
N VAL A 267 -14.10 -7.28 10.01
CA VAL A 267 -13.25 -6.11 10.28
C VAL A 267 -13.88 -5.27 11.39
N ASP A 268 -13.10 -4.38 11.99
CA ASP A 268 -13.64 -3.46 12.99
C ASP A 268 -14.49 -2.34 12.37
N THR A 269 -15.18 -1.58 13.22
CA THR A 269 -16.05 -0.48 12.79
C THR A 269 -15.32 0.58 11.95
N ARG A 270 -14.03 0.80 12.22
CA ARG A 270 -13.23 1.79 11.49
C ARG A 270 -12.99 1.34 10.04
N LEU A 271 -12.55 0.09 9.85
CA LEU A 271 -12.36 -0.47 8.53
C LEU A 271 -13.69 -0.68 7.79
N GLU A 272 -14.76 -1.07 8.50
CA GLU A 272 -16.11 -1.14 7.94
C GLU A 272 -16.58 0.23 7.41
N THR A 273 -16.37 1.28 8.18
CA THR A 273 -16.65 2.67 7.76
C THR A 273 -15.82 3.03 6.53
N PHE A 274 -14.52 2.73 6.54
CA PHE A 274 -13.67 2.97 5.38
C PHE A 274 -14.17 2.25 4.12
N LEU A 275 -14.44 0.95 4.21
CA LEU A 275 -14.87 0.13 3.07
C LEU A 275 -16.25 0.54 2.54
N SER A 276 -17.09 1.12 3.38
CA SER A 276 -18.44 1.58 3.00
C SER A 276 -18.46 2.98 2.39
N TYR A 277 -17.62 3.89 2.89
CA TYR A 277 -17.70 5.31 2.56
C TYR A 277 -16.54 5.84 1.69
N ALA A 278 -15.42 5.11 1.55
CA ALA A 278 -14.32 5.54 0.70
C ALA A 278 -14.81 5.78 -0.74
N PRO A 279 -14.63 6.98 -1.30
CA PRO A 279 -14.97 7.26 -2.70
C PRO A 279 -14.19 6.33 -3.64
N ASP A 280 -14.88 5.77 -4.63
CA ASP A 280 -14.28 4.99 -5.71
C ASP A 280 -15.03 5.27 -7.01
N TYR A 281 -14.27 5.67 -8.02
CA TYR A 281 -14.71 6.04 -9.35
C TYR A 281 -14.19 5.07 -10.41
N ASP A 282 -13.46 4.03 -10.03
CA ASP A 282 -13.02 3.01 -10.98
C ASP A 282 -14.18 2.10 -11.41
N PRO A 283 -14.17 1.62 -12.67
CA PRO A 283 -15.20 0.68 -13.15
C PRO A 283 -15.17 -0.68 -12.45
N GLU A 284 -14.01 -1.09 -11.92
CA GLU A 284 -13.82 -2.31 -11.15
C GLU A 284 -13.07 -1.96 -9.86
N GLU A 285 -13.76 -2.12 -8.73
CA GLU A 285 -13.23 -1.86 -7.39
C GLU A 285 -12.09 -2.84 -7.05
N TRP A 286 -11.03 -2.32 -6.45
CA TRP A 286 -9.92 -3.08 -5.89
C TRP A 286 -9.91 -2.92 -4.38
N ILE A 287 -10.05 -4.01 -3.63
CA ILE A 287 -9.86 -4.03 -2.19
C ILE A 287 -8.68 -4.93 -1.83
N THR A 288 -7.83 -4.44 -0.92
CA THR A 288 -6.77 -5.22 -0.28
C THR A 288 -6.96 -5.20 1.22
N ILE A 289 -6.86 -6.36 1.85
CA ILE A 289 -6.82 -6.52 3.31
C ILE A 289 -5.44 -7.03 3.72
N GLY A 290 -4.86 -6.41 4.75
CA GLY A 290 -3.61 -6.84 5.34
C GLY A 290 -3.77 -7.13 6.83
N TRP A 291 -3.35 -8.29 7.30
CA TRP A 291 -3.26 -8.62 8.72
C TRP A 291 -1.85 -8.31 9.21
N GLY A 292 -1.71 -7.34 10.10
CA GLY A 292 -0.45 -6.89 10.67
C GLY A 292 -0.24 -7.42 12.09
N PHE A 293 0.97 -7.89 12.36
CA PHE A 293 1.40 -8.48 13.62
C PHE A 293 2.67 -7.78 14.11
N GLY A 294 2.77 -7.54 15.41
CA GLY A 294 3.95 -7.01 16.06
C GLY A 294 4.11 -7.56 17.47
N LYS A 295 5.29 -7.33 18.05
CA LYS A 295 5.66 -7.78 19.41
C LYS A 295 4.64 -7.36 20.47
N GLY A 296 4.48 -8.22 21.47
CA GLY A 296 3.60 -7.99 22.63
C GLY A 296 2.11 -8.11 22.29
N GLY A 297 1.74 -9.00 21.36
CA GLY A 297 0.34 -9.20 20.96
C GLY A 297 -0.26 -8.04 20.15
N ARG A 298 0.56 -7.13 19.63
CA ARG A 298 0.07 -5.98 18.85
C ARG A 298 -0.39 -6.44 17.47
N ARG A 299 -1.69 -6.63 17.32
CA ARG A 299 -2.35 -6.96 16.04
C ARG A 299 -3.10 -5.76 15.47
N TYR A 300 -3.22 -5.65 14.15
CA TYR A 300 -4.04 -4.65 13.48
C TYR A 300 -4.36 -5.09 12.05
N MET A 301 -5.39 -4.52 11.46
CA MET A 301 -5.73 -4.74 10.05
C MET A 301 -5.50 -3.49 9.23
N LYS A 302 -5.21 -3.68 7.94
CA LYS A 302 -5.09 -2.63 6.92
C LYS A 302 -6.15 -2.88 5.87
N ALA A 303 -6.77 -1.81 5.39
CA ALA A 303 -7.62 -1.86 4.21
C ALA A 303 -7.10 -0.86 3.19
N GLU A 304 -6.97 -1.29 1.93
CA GLU A 304 -6.70 -0.44 0.79
C GLU A 304 -7.86 -0.53 -0.19
N LYS A 305 -8.20 0.58 -0.85
CA LYS A 305 -9.28 0.67 -1.82
C LYS A 305 -8.88 1.52 -3.02
N SER A 306 -9.29 1.16 -4.23
CA SER A 306 -9.21 2.05 -5.40
C SER A 306 -9.97 3.36 -5.19
N TYR A 307 -9.49 4.41 -5.87
CA TYR A 307 -10.17 5.71 -5.98
C TYR A 307 -10.47 6.05 -7.44
N CYS A 308 -9.46 6.13 -8.30
CA CYS A 308 -9.63 6.39 -9.73
C CYS A 308 -8.38 5.95 -10.52
N GLY A 309 -8.39 6.14 -11.84
CA GLY A 309 -7.24 5.87 -12.71
C GLY A 309 -7.18 4.43 -13.26
N LYS A 310 -8.30 3.70 -13.20
CA LYS A 310 -8.51 2.35 -13.73
C LYS A 310 -7.52 1.36 -13.11
N PHE A 311 -7.47 1.34 -11.77
CA PHE A 311 -6.51 0.57 -10.97
C PHE A 311 -6.38 -0.87 -11.45
N MET A 312 -7.51 -1.55 -11.58
CA MET A 312 -7.55 -2.93 -11.99
C MET A 312 -6.96 -3.20 -13.38
N ALA A 313 -7.31 -2.38 -14.36
CA ALA A 313 -6.78 -2.49 -15.71
C ALA A 313 -5.26 -2.26 -15.74
N LYS A 314 -4.77 -1.27 -14.98
CA LYS A 314 -3.35 -0.92 -14.93
C LYS A 314 -2.53 -1.95 -14.16
N VAL A 315 -3.02 -2.47 -13.03
CA VAL A 315 -2.37 -3.56 -12.31
C VAL A 315 -2.30 -4.82 -13.16
N LYS A 316 -3.37 -5.17 -13.87
CA LYS A 316 -3.36 -6.29 -14.81
C LYS A 316 -2.30 -6.12 -15.89
N ALA A 317 -2.20 -4.92 -16.49
CA ALA A 317 -1.18 -4.63 -17.49
C ALA A 317 0.25 -4.77 -16.93
N MET A 318 0.49 -4.29 -15.71
CA MET A 318 1.77 -4.44 -15.00
C MET A 318 2.08 -5.92 -14.70
N MET A 319 1.08 -6.74 -14.37
CA MET A 319 1.26 -8.17 -14.10
C MET A 319 1.46 -9.00 -15.38
N THR A 320 0.84 -8.65 -16.50
CA THR A 320 1.01 -9.37 -17.78
C THR A 320 2.36 -9.14 -18.46
N GLN A 321 3.13 -8.16 -17.99
CA GLN A 321 4.52 -7.95 -18.41
C GLN A 321 5.51 -8.83 -17.63
N ASP A 322 5.03 -9.66 -16.70
CA ASP A 322 5.82 -10.69 -16.00
C ASP A 322 5.78 -11.98 -16.85
N PRO A 323 6.89 -12.37 -17.52
CA PRO A 323 6.92 -13.55 -18.41
C PRO A 323 6.81 -14.88 -17.65
N ASN A 324 6.70 -14.86 -16.32
CA ASN A 324 6.63 -16.04 -15.47
C ASN A 324 5.21 -16.30 -14.89
N ILE A 325 4.17 -15.71 -15.47
CA ILE A 325 2.75 -16.06 -15.24
C ILE A 325 2.17 -16.68 -16.51
#